data_AF-A0A558A0Z2-F1
#
_entry.id   AF-A0A558A0Z2-F1
#
_cell.length_a   1.000
_cell.length_b   1.000
_cell.length_c   1.000
_cell.angle_alpha   90.00
_cell.angle_beta   90.00
_cell.angle_gamma   90.00
#
_symmetry.space_group_name_H-M   'P 1'
#
loop_
_entity.id
_entity.type
_entity.pdbx_description
1 polymer ?
#
loop_
_entity_poly.entity_id
_entity_poly.type
_entity_poly.pdbx_seq_one_letter_code
_entity_poly.pdbx_strand_id
1 'polypeptide(L)'
;MSLRLRDPGRNNGVAPEFTVDPKLLDAVSPSGDRGGIVVGSGLNGEPLTISALRAMPTRIVLVGGLYLARQVALRAMAVGAWVVIATGRPAAWQVLPQAAGTGPNGRPSPLAQIRRLSPVELPRPSEDAPLLVVTDGGPTPQDLFPPRSPWQTTVYVLPYLHPQATTIANAADIVLMQRLPVGQAELAARIWRLPPQMMRQLTTLKDDQVVALGANLWRPLRLVTTAKEQQLLGPVRRGD
;
A
#
# COMPACT_ATOMS: atom_id res chain seq x y z
N MET A 1 -36.22 13.95 24.34
CA MET A 1 -35.52 14.42 25.55
C MET A 1 -34.34 15.25 25.09
N SER A 2 -34.39 16.57 25.33
CA SER A 2 -33.50 17.58 24.74
C SER A 2 -32.06 17.46 25.26
N LEU A 3 -31.11 17.11 24.39
CA LEU A 3 -29.68 17.15 24.71
C LEU A 3 -29.14 18.56 24.51
N ARG A 4 -28.96 19.28 25.63
CA ARG A 4 -28.28 20.57 25.67
C ARG A 4 -26.80 20.37 25.33
N LEU A 5 -26.34 21.04 24.28
CA LEU A 5 -24.92 21.35 24.06
C LEU A 5 -24.39 22.11 25.27
N ARG A 6 -23.38 21.55 25.95
CA ARG A 6 -22.53 22.30 26.87
C ARG A 6 -21.25 22.62 26.11
N ASP A 7 -21.04 23.91 25.87
CA ASP A 7 -19.78 24.51 25.47
C ASP A 7 -19.09 25.02 26.75
N PRO A 8 -18.03 24.35 27.26
CA PRO A 8 -17.27 24.83 28.39
C PRO A 8 -15.93 25.41 27.93
N GLY A 9 -15.97 26.64 27.40
CA GLY A 9 -14.97 27.63 27.76
C GLY A 9 -13.84 27.93 26.76
N ARG A 10 -13.79 29.23 26.40
CA ARG A 10 -12.69 29.99 25.79
C ARG A 10 -12.26 29.55 24.39
N ASN A 11 -13.13 29.94 23.46
CA ASN A 11 -12.91 29.91 22.04
C ASN A 11 -11.98 31.07 21.58
N ASN A 12 -10.75 30.75 21.19
CA ASN A 12 -9.89 31.62 20.37
C ASN A 12 -9.55 30.96 19.02
N GLY A 13 -10.38 30.02 18.57
CA GLY A 13 -10.21 29.29 17.31
C GLY A 13 -11.36 29.57 16.34
N VAL A 14 -11.06 29.71 15.05
CA VAL A 14 -12.01 30.12 13.99
C VAL A 14 -12.99 28.99 13.58
N ALA A 15 -13.14 27.93 14.39
CA ALA A 15 -14.03 26.80 14.06
C ALA A 15 -14.70 26.22 15.31
N PRO A 16 -15.98 25.79 15.23
CA PRO A 16 -16.66 25.11 16.32
C PRO A 16 -16.01 23.75 16.59
N GLU A 17 -15.70 23.48 17.84
CA GLU A 17 -15.23 22.18 18.31
C GLU A 17 -16.44 21.34 18.76
N PHE A 18 -16.57 20.14 18.20
CA PHE A 18 -17.62 19.20 18.56
C PHE A 18 -16.99 17.96 19.18
N THR A 19 -17.33 17.67 20.43
CA THR A 19 -16.98 16.41 21.09
C THR A 19 -18.08 15.39 20.80
N VAL A 20 -17.72 14.23 20.26
CA VAL A 20 -18.66 13.15 19.91
C VAL A 20 -18.27 11.85 20.62
N ASP A 21 -19.28 11.07 21.01
CA ASP A 21 -19.09 9.73 21.56
C ASP A 21 -18.49 8.81 20.46
N PRO A 22 -17.45 8.00 20.74
CA PRO A 22 -16.89 7.06 19.78
C PRO A 22 -17.94 6.16 19.10
N LYS A 23 -19.00 5.76 19.83
CA LYS A 23 -20.09 4.95 19.26
C LYS A 23 -20.94 5.71 18.24
N LEU A 24 -21.08 7.03 18.40
CA LEU A 24 -21.74 7.89 17.41
C LEU A 24 -20.86 8.11 16.18
N LEU A 25 -19.54 8.13 16.35
CA LEU A 25 -18.60 8.21 15.23
C LEU A 25 -18.70 6.97 14.33
N ASP A 26 -18.87 5.78 14.91
CA ASP A 26 -19.10 4.54 14.16
C ASP A 26 -20.42 4.56 13.38
N ALA A 27 -21.48 5.16 13.93
CA ALA A 27 -22.79 5.26 13.26
C ALA A 27 -22.82 6.25 12.08
N VAL A 28 -21.97 7.27 12.09
CA VAL A 28 -21.85 8.29 11.02
C VAL A 28 -20.78 7.91 10.00
N SER A 29 -20.02 6.87 10.28
CA SER A 29 -19.02 6.38 9.37
C SER A 29 -19.66 5.82 8.11
N PRO A 30 -19.34 6.34 6.91
CA PRO A 30 -19.93 5.85 5.69
C PRO A 30 -19.61 4.34 5.54
N SER A 31 -20.66 3.53 5.53
CA SER A 31 -20.63 2.07 5.49
C SER A 31 -20.33 1.51 4.09
N GLY A 32 -19.40 2.12 3.35
CA GLY A 32 -19.17 1.71 1.97
C GLY A 32 -18.01 2.37 1.24
N ASP A 33 -16.86 2.56 1.89
CA ASP A 33 -15.52 2.60 1.27
C ASP A 33 -14.48 2.89 2.36
N ARG A 34 -14.18 1.93 3.23
CA ARG A 34 -13.13 2.14 4.25
C ARG A 34 -11.79 1.60 3.80
N GLY A 35 -10.95 2.53 3.37
CA GLY A 35 -9.49 2.35 3.34
C GLY A 35 -8.86 2.49 1.96
N GLY A 36 -8.90 3.71 1.41
CA GLY A 36 -7.94 4.08 0.39
C GLY A 36 -6.53 4.13 0.98
N ILE A 37 -5.59 3.37 0.45
CA ILE A 37 -4.18 3.54 0.81
C ILE A 37 -3.68 4.76 0.05
N VAL A 38 -3.30 5.84 0.75
CA VAL A 38 -2.65 6.99 0.11
C VAL A 38 -1.32 6.53 -0.46
N VAL A 39 -1.10 6.62 -1.76
CA VAL A 39 0.17 6.24 -2.38
C VAL A 39 1.12 7.42 -2.49
N GLY A 40 0.58 8.62 -2.66
CA GLY A 40 1.38 9.81 -2.88
C GLY A 40 0.51 10.99 -3.28
N SER A 41 1.06 11.89 -4.09
CA SER A 41 0.34 13.02 -4.65
C SER A 41 0.41 13.06 -6.18
N GLY A 42 -0.60 13.67 -6.79
CA GLY A 42 -0.57 14.02 -8.20
C GLY A 42 0.34 15.21 -8.47
N LEU A 43 0.35 15.65 -9.73
CA LEU A 43 1.25 16.74 -10.17
C LEU A 43 0.89 18.09 -9.53
N ASN A 44 -0.36 18.27 -9.09
CA ASN A 44 -0.83 19.49 -8.44
C ASN A 44 -0.82 19.39 -6.91
N GLY A 45 -0.26 18.31 -6.36
CA GLY A 45 -0.17 18.08 -4.91
C GLY A 45 -1.41 17.44 -4.29
N GLU A 46 -2.44 17.13 -5.10
CA GLU A 46 -3.63 16.43 -4.62
C GLU A 46 -3.28 15.00 -4.15
N PRO A 47 -3.81 14.52 -3.01
CA PRO A 47 -3.54 13.16 -2.55
C PRO A 47 -4.14 12.13 -3.51
N LEU A 48 -3.36 11.09 -3.82
CA LEU A 48 -3.80 9.95 -4.63
C LEU A 48 -3.88 8.69 -3.78
N THR A 49 -5.06 8.07 -3.79
CA THR A 49 -5.38 6.87 -3.02
C THR A 49 -5.67 5.69 -3.94
N ILE A 50 -5.40 4.48 -3.45
CA ILE A 50 -5.89 3.22 -4.04
C ILE A 50 -6.93 2.64 -3.10
N SER A 51 -8.16 2.43 -3.59
CA SER A 51 -9.22 1.68 -2.87
C SER A 51 -8.90 0.18 -2.82
N ALA A 52 -7.87 -0.19 -2.06
CA ALA A 52 -7.36 -1.55 -1.96
C ALA A 52 -8.12 -2.38 -0.89
N LEU A 53 -8.48 -1.75 0.22
CA LEU A 53 -9.09 -2.40 1.38
C LEU A 53 -10.61 -2.29 1.27
N ARG A 54 -11.24 -3.18 0.49
CA ARG A 54 -12.69 -3.12 0.19
C ARG A 54 -13.30 -4.51 0.09
N ALA A 55 -14.62 -4.60 -0.02
CA ALA A 55 -15.38 -5.83 -0.24
C ALA A 55 -15.15 -6.50 -1.63
N MET A 56 -13.98 -6.29 -2.23
CA MET A 56 -13.53 -6.95 -3.46
C MET A 56 -12.04 -7.33 -3.31
N PRO A 57 -11.62 -8.49 -3.82
CA PRO A 57 -10.22 -8.88 -3.84
C PRO A 57 -9.40 -7.95 -4.74
N THR A 58 -8.29 -7.41 -4.24
CA THR A 58 -7.41 -6.51 -4.98
C THR A 58 -6.02 -7.11 -5.14
N ARG A 59 -5.42 -7.01 -6.33
CA ARG A 59 -4.02 -7.37 -6.59
C ARG A 59 -3.24 -6.15 -7.06
N ILE A 60 -2.13 -5.89 -6.38
CA ILE A 60 -1.20 -4.82 -6.70
C ILE A 60 0.15 -5.44 -7.02
N VAL A 61 0.79 -4.96 -8.08
CA VAL A 61 2.20 -5.26 -8.36
C VAL A 61 3.01 -4.01 -8.14
N LEU A 62 4.09 -4.10 -7.38
CA LEU A 62 5.05 -3.03 -7.16
C LEU A 62 6.34 -3.40 -7.90
N VAL A 63 6.72 -2.61 -8.90
CA VAL A 63 7.97 -2.81 -9.66
C VAL A 63 8.95 -1.73 -9.29
N GLY A 64 10.06 -2.12 -8.68
CA GLY A 64 11.12 -1.20 -8.25
C GLY A 64 11.70 -1.58 -6.90
N GLY A 65 11.88 -0.59 -6.02
CA GLY A 65 12.51 -0.75 -4.72
C GLY A 65 11.58 -1.21 -3.61
N LEU A 66 12.20 -1.74 -2.56
CA LEU A 66 11.50 -2.17 -1.34
C LEU A 66 10.91 -1.00 -0.55
N TYR A 67 11.46 0.21 -0.74
CA TYR A 67 10.94 1.44 -0.14
C TYR A 67 9.44 1.63 -0.40
N LEU A 68 9.02 1.57 -1.68
CA LEU A 68 7.62 1.73 -2.07
C LEU A 68 6.74 0.66 -1.41
N ALA A 69 7.20 -0.58 -1.39
CA ALA A 69 6.46 -1.69 -0.82
C ALA A 69 6.27 -1.55 0.70
N ARG A 70 7.32 -1.15 1.42
CA ARG A 70 7.23 -0.86 2.86
C ARG A 70 6.34 0.34 3.15
N GLN A 71 6.40 1.39 2.33
CA GLN A 71 5.53 2.56 2.51
C GLN A 71 4.05 2.19 2.31
N VAL A 72 3.72 1.45 1.25
CA VAL A 72 2.36 0.95 1.02
C VAL A 72 1.90 0.08 2.19
N ALA A 73 2.74 -0.83 2.67
CA ALA A 73 2.43 -1.69 3.81
C ALA A 73 2.23 -0.91 5.11
N LEU A 74 3.09 0.07 5.42
CA LEU A 74 2.94 0.95 6.58
C LEU A 74 1.64 1.73 6.53
N ARG A 75 1.27 2.25 5.36
CA ARG A 75 0.04 3.01 5.18
C ARG A 75 -1.21 2.15 5.27
N ALA A 76 -1.18 0.94 4.71
CA ALA A 76 -2.25 -0.02 4.91
C ALA A 76 -2.44 -0.33 6.40
N MET A 77 -1.35 -0.57 7.12
CA MET A 77 -1.39 -0.80 8.57
C MET A 77 -1.92 0.43 9.33
N ALA A 78 -1.54 1.63 8.93
CA ALA A 78 -2.00 2.87 9.54
C ALA A 78 -3.52 3.12 9.38
N VAL A 79 -4.15 2.52 8.36
CA VAL A 79 -5.60 2.55 8.17
C VAL A 79 -6.31 1.29 8.68
N GLY A 80 -5.62 0.47 9.48
CA GLY A 80 -6.20 -0.69 10.19
C GLY A 80 -6.00 -2.04 9.53
N ALA A 81 -5.28 -2.14 8.40
CA ALA A 81 -5.04 -3.42 7.76
C ALA A 81 -4.09 -4.31 8.56
N TRP A 82 -4.40 -5.59 8.62
CA TRP A 82 -3.45 -6.61 9.05
C TRP A 82 -2.49 -6.90 7.89
N VAL A 83 -1.20 -6.83 8.14
CA VAL A 83 -0.16 -6.99 7.12
C VAL A 83 0.59 -8.31 7.35
N VAL A 84 0.47 -9.23 6.40
CA VAL A 84 1.26 -10.47 6.38
C VAL A 84 2.30 -10.35 5.28
N ILE A 85 3.57 -10.36 5.64
CA ILE A 85 4.70 -10.31 4.71
C ILE A 85 5.29 -11.72 4.55
N ALA A 86 5.05 -12.34 3.42
CA ALA A 86 5.77 -13.55 2.99
C ALA A 86 7.03 -13.12 2.22
N THR A 87 8.21 -13.35 2.81
CA THR A 87 9.49 -12.87 2.24
C THR A 87 10.64 -13.85 2.46
N GLY A 88 11.59 -13.87 1.52
CA GLY A 88 12.88 -14.53 1.65
C GLY A 88 13.93 -13.70 2.41
N ARG A 89 13.64 -12.42 2.68
CA ARG A 89 14.56 -11.46 3.32
C ARG A 89 13.92 -10.77 4.54
N PRO A 90 13.63 -11.53 5.62
CA PRO A 90 12.86 -11.04 6.77
C PRO A 90 13.49 -9.80 7.44
N ALA A 91 14.82 -9.72 7.50
CA ALA A 91 15.53 -8.57 8.07
C ALA A 91 15.14 -7.24 7.39
N ALA A 92 14.91 -7.28 6.08
CA ALA A 92 14.51 -6.11 5.31
C ALA A 92 13.10 -5.62 5.67
N TRP A 93 12.26 -6.40 6.33
CA TRP A 93 10.88 -6.03 6.65
C TRP A 93 10.65 -5.69 8.12
N GLN A 94 11.68 -5.75 8.97
CA GLN A 94 11.55 -5.57 10.43
C GLN A 94 10.99 -4.20 10.85
N VAL A 95 11.09 -3.18 9.99
CA VAL A 95 10.49 -1.88 10.23
C VAL A 95 8.97 -1.93 10.40
N LEU A 96 8.28 -2.88 9.75
CA LEU A 96 6.81 -3.02 9.85
C LEU A 96 6.36 -3.48 11.26
N PRO A 97 6.81 -4.63 11.79
CA PRO A 97 6.43 -5.04 13.14
C PRO A 97 6.94 -4.08 14.22
N GLN A 98 8.08 -3.40 14.01
CA GLN A 98 8.54 -2.35 14.92
C GLN A 98 7.59 -1.15 14.93
N ALA A 99 7.15 -0.68 13.76
CA ALA A 99 6.19 0.41 13.65
C ALA A 99 4.79 0.03 14.17
N ALA A 100 4.42 -1.26 14.11
CA ALA A 100 3.18 -1.78 14.68
C ALA A 100 3.17 -1.73 16.22
N GLY A 101 4.35 -1.65 16.85
CA GLY A 101 4.52 -1.60 18.30
C GLY A 101 4.16 -2.91 19.01
N THR A 102 3.90 -2.80 20.31
CA THR A 102 3.46 -3.91 21.17
C THR A 102 1.98 -3.77 21.50
N GLY A 103 1.30 -4.91 21.61
CA GLY A 103 -0.07 -4.98 22.09
C GLY A 103 -0.17 -4.78 23.61
N PRO A 104 -1.40 -4.70 24.15
CA PRO A 104 -1.65 -4.47 25.58
C PRO A 104 -1.02 -5.50 26.52
N ASN A 105 -0.76 -6.71 26.02
CA ASN A 105 -0.11 -7.82 26.73
C ASN A 105 1.43 -7.79 26.64
N GLY A 106 2.01 -6.70 26.11
CA GLY A 106 3.45 -6.56 25.91
C GLY A 106 4.03 -7.41 24.78
N ARG A 107 3.20 -8.17 24.05
CA ARG A 107 3.65 -8.97 22.89
C ARG A 107 3.69 -8.11 21.61
N PRO A 108 4.47 -8.49 20.58
CA PRO A 108 4.43 -7.81 19.29
C PRO A 108 2.99 -7.71 18.75
N SER A 109 2.64 -6.54 18.22
CA SER A 109 1.32 -6.31 17.64
C SER A 109 1.02 -7.32 16.52
N PRO A 110 -0.20 -7.89 16.47
CA PRO A 110 -0.57 -8.83 15.42
C PRO A 110 -0.76 -8.15 14.06
N LEU A 111 -0.76 -6.80 14.01
CA LEU A 111 -1.02 -6.01 12.81
C LEU A 111 0.06 -6.18 11.72
N ALA A 112 1.27 -6.62 12.06
CA ALA A 112 2.33 -6.88 11.08
C ALA A 112 3.06 -8.18 11.41
N GLN A 113 3.04 -9.11 10.46
CA GLN A 113 3.61 -10.45 10.64
C GLN A 113 4.55 -10.79 9.49
N ILE A 114 5.80 -11.11 9.80
CA ILE A 114 6.76 -11.62 8.82
C ILE A 114 6.70 -13.15 8.82
N ARG A 115 6.64 -13.73 7.63
CA ARG A 115 6.52 -15.17 7.36
C ARG A 115 7.51 -15.58 6.27
N ARG A 116 7.87 -16.86 6.28
CA ARG A 116 8.64 -17.47 5.18
C ARG A 116 7.75 -17.58 3.93
N LEU A 117 8.38 -17.67 2.76
CA LEU A 117 7.72 -17.93 1.48
C LEU A 117 7.24 -19.40 1.41
N SER A 118 6.17 -19.70 2.15
CA SER A 118 5.50 -20.99 2.12
C SER A 118 3.99 -20.77 2.20
N PRO A 119 3.16 -21.71 1.72
CA PRO A 119 1.73 -21.68 2.00
C PRO A 119 1.52 -21.67 3.52
N VAL A 120 0.84 -20.64 4.03
CA VAL A 120 0.50 -20.50 5.45
C VAL A 120 -0.96 -20.10 5.53
N GLU A 121 -1.64 -20.56 6.58
CA GLU A 121 -2.98 -20.13 6.90
C GLU A 121 -2.99 -18.62 7.16
N LEU A 122 -3.76 -17.89 6.34
CA LEU A 122 -3.90 -16.45 6.45
C LEU A 122 -5.03 -16.12 7.44
N PRO A 123 -4.92 -15.02 8.18
CA PRO A 123 -6.05 -14.50 8.95
C PRO A 123 -7.28 -14.31 8.06
N ARG A 124 -8.48 -14.54 8.61
CA ARG A 124 -9.72 -14.32 7.86
C ARG A 124 -9.93 -12.81 7.66
N PRO A 125 -9.97 -12.31 6.41
CA PRO A 125 -10.21 -10.89 6.15
C PRO A 125 -11.66 -10.51 6.46
N SER A 126 -11.87 -9.29 6.98
CA SER A 126 -13.19 -8.69 7.20
C SER A 126 -13.14 -7.19 6.96
N GLU A 127 -14.30 -6.52 7.03
CA GLU A 127 -14.40 -5.06 6.97
C GLU A 127 -13.62 -4.39 8.11
N ASP A 128 -13.72 -4.90 9.34
CA ASP A 128 -13.03 -4.35 10.51
C ASP A 128 -11.55 -4.75 10.59
N ALA A 129 -11.13 -5.76 9.81
CA ALA A 129 -9.77 -6.26 9.76
C ALA A 129 -9.40 -6.65 8.33
N PRO A 130 -9.22 -5.67 7.43
CA PRO A 130 -8.83 -5.96 6.05
C PRO A 130 -7.41 -6.51 6.03
N LEU A 131 -7.14 -7.46 5.14
CA LEU A 131 -5.87 -8.17 5.06
C LEU A 131 -5.04 -7.66 3.88
N LEU A 132 -3.81 -7.24 4.15
CA LEU A 132 -2.77 -7.01 3.15
C LEU A 132 -1.76 -8.15 3.18
N VAL A 133 -1.69 -8.95 2.13
CA VAL A 133 -0.68 -10.00 1.96
C VAL A 133 0.40 -9.49 1.01
N VAL A 134 1.61 -9.29 1.53
CA VAL A 134 2.78 -8.92 0.73
C VAL A 134 3.58 -10.17 0.38
N THR A 135 3.80 -10.40 -0.90
CA THR A 135 4.65 -11.47 -1.43
C THR A 135 5.93 -10.87 -1.99
N ASP A 136 7.02 -11.01 -1.25
CA ASP A 136 8.37 -10.58 -1.61
C ASP A 136 9.25 -11.81 -1.88
N GLY A 137 9.03 -12.40 -3.05
CA GLY A 137 9.65 -13.65 -3.51
C GLY A 137 11.09 -13.52 -4.02
N GLY A 138 11.61 -12.29 -4.11
CA GLY A 138 12.88 -12.01 -4.77
C GLY A 138 12.74 -11.78 -6.29
N PRO A 139 13.83 -11.95 -7.06
CA PRO A 139 13.89 -11.52 -8.46
C PRO A 139 13.07 -12.36 -9.43
N THR A 140 12.91 -13.64 -9.13
CA THR A 140 12.15 -14.58 -9.95
C THR A 140 10.76 -14.74 -9.33
N PRO A 141 9.71 -14.15 -9.94
CA PRO A 141 8.37 -14.25 -9.39
C PRO A 141 7.92 -15.71 -9.39
N GLN A 142 7.28 -16.13 -8.31
CA GLN A 142 6.56 -17.40 -8.26
C GLN A 142 5.10 -17.12 -8.57
N ASP A 143 4.52 -17.85 -9.53
CA ASP A 143 3.10 -17.76 -9.93
C ASP A 143 2.18 -18.39 -8.86
N LEU A 144 2.35 -17.95 -7.62
CA LEU A 144 1.52 -18.31 -6.49
C LEU A 144 0.51 -17.20 -6.28
N PHE A 145 -0.75 -17.52 -6.57
CA PHE A 145 -1.87 -16.64 -6.34
C PHE A 145 -2.62 -17.07 -5.08
N PRO A 146 -2.49 -16.32 -3.97
CA PRO A 146 -3.40 -16.50 -2.85
C PRO A 146 -4.86 -16.45 -3.36
N PRO A 147 -5.75 -17.28 -2.79
CA PRO A 147 -7.17 -17.21 -3.09
C PRO A 147 -7.67 -15.76 -2.99
N ARG A 148 -8.50 -15.36 -3.95
CA ARG A 148 -9.13 -14.04 -3.94
C ARG A 148 -10.26 -14.06 -2.91
N SER A 149 -10.23 -13.15 -1.95
CA SER A 149 -11.27 -12.95 -0.94
C SER A 149 -11.66 -11.47 -0.86
N PRO A 150 -12.94 -11.13 -0.58
CA PRO A 150 -13.30 -9.79 -0.13
C PRO A 150 -12.39 -9.34 1.02
N TRP A 151 -12.10 -8.04 1.10
CA TRP A 151 -11.24 -7.41 2.11
C TRP A 151 -9.79 -7.90 2.12
N GLN A 152 -9.36 -8.65 1.10
CA GLN A 152 -7.98 -9.08 0.92
C GLN A 152 -7.33 -8.33 -0.25
N THR A 153 -6.21 -7.66 0.03
CA THR A 153 -5.29 -7.14 -0.97
C THR A 153 -4.03 -8.00 -1.00
N THR A 154 -3.62 -8.44 -2.18
CA THR A 154 -2.32 -9.10 -2.38
C THR A 154 -1.38 -8.14 -3.11
N VAL A 155 -0.17 -7.94 -2.57
CA VAL A 155 0.88 -7.10 -3.13
C VAL A 155 2.05 -7.96 -3.53
N TYR A 156 2.39 -8.01 -4.81
CA TYR A 156 3.61 -8.64 -5.30
C TYR A 156 4.72 -7.60 -5.40
N VAL A 157 5.84 -7.86 -4.72
CA VAL A 157 7.00 -6.98 -4.74
C VAL A 157 8.03 -7.53 -5.71
N LEU A 158 8.26 -6.79 -6.79
CA LEU A 158 9.20 -7.15 -7.84
C LEU A 158 10.38 -6.16 -7.81
N PRO A 159 11.61 -6.60 -7.45
CA PRO A 159 12.78 -5.71 -7.47
C PRO A 159 13.07 -5.17 -8.87
N TYR A 160 12.67 -5.94 -9.87
CA TYR A 160 12.72 -5.61 -11.28
C TYR A 160 11.69 -6.43 -12.05
N LEU A 161 11.37 -5.99 -13.26
CA LEU A 161 10.50 -6.75 -14.15
C LEU A 161 11.28 -7.92 -14.78
N HIS A 162 10.82 -9.14 -14.54
CA HIS A 162 11.37 -10.36 -15.11
C HIS A 162 10.42 -10.91 -16.19
N PRO A 163 10.89 -11.58 -17.26
CA PRO A 163 10.00 -12.13 -18.30
C PRO A 163 8.90 -13.06 -17.77
N GLN A 164 9.20 -13.81 -16.70
CA GLN A 164 8.23 -14.69 -16.02
C GLN A 164 7.18 -13.93 -15.20
N ALA A 165 7.36 -12.62 -14.96
CA ALA A 165 6.38 -11.81 -14.23
C ALA A 165 5.10 -11.55 -15.03
N THR A 166 5.04 -11.92 -16.31
CA THR A 166 3.93 -11.61 -17.22
C THR A 166 2.58 -12.07 -16.67
N THR A 167 2.51 -13.27 -16.08
CA THR A 167 1.26 -13.81 -15.48
C THR A 167 0.78 -12.93 -14.32
N ILE A 168 1.67 -12.64 -13.35
CA ILE A 168 1.37 -11.80 -12.19
C ILE A 168 1.05 -10.35 -12.61
N ALA A 169 1.81 -9.81 -13.56
CA ALA A 169 1.65 -8.47 -14.11
C ALA A 169 0.28 -8.26 -14.77
N ASN A 170 -0.20 -9.24 -15.54
CA ASN A 170 -1.50 -9.17 -16.19
C ASN A 170 -2.67 -9.50 -15.25
N ALA A 171 -2.41 -10.23 -14.16
CA ALA A 171 -3.42 -10.53 -13.15
C ALA A 171 -3.61 -9.39 -12.12
N ALA A 172 -2.79 -8.33 -12.20
CA ALA A 172 -2.82 -7.19 -11.31
C ALA A 172 -3.97 -6.23 -11.66
N ASP A 173 -4.65 -5.73 -10.65
CA ASP A 173 -5.65 -4.67 -10.80
C ASP A 173 -4.95 -3.31 -10.98
N ILE A 174 -3.82 -3.12 -10.29
CA ILE A 174 -2.95 -1.94 -10.40
C ILE A 174 -1.47 -2.37 -10.36
N VAL A 175 -0.64 -1.72 -11.18
CA VAL A 175 0.81 -1.85 -11.16
C VAL A 175 1.42 -0.49 -10.83
N LEU A 176 2.23 -0.41 -9.77
CA LEU A 176 3.00 0.78 -9.43
C LEU A 176 4.45 0.58 -9.83
N MET A 177 4.95 1.43 -10.72
CA MET A 177 6.30 1.34 -11.28
C MET A 177 7.13 2.55 -10.88
N GLN A 178 8.24 2.31 -10.20
CA GLN A 178 9.32 3.31 -10.08
C GLN A 178 10.15 3.35 -11.36
N ARG A 179 11.22 4.17 -11.37
CA ARG A 179 12.19 4.20 -12.47
C ARG A 179 12.68 2.81 -12.87
N LEU A 180 12.59 2.51 -14.16
CA LEU A 180 13.05 1.25 -14.76
C LEU A 180 14.29 1.47 -15.65
N PRO A 181 15.30 0.58 -15.60
CA PRO A 181 16.33 0.51 -16.63
C PRO A 181 15.74 0.28 -18.01
N VAL A 182 16.42 0.71 -19.07
CA VAL A 182 15.93 0.65 -20.46
C VAL A 182 15.40 -0.74 -20.83
N GLY A 183 16.18 -1.81 -20.59
CA GLY A 183 15.72 -3.18 -20.90
C GLY A 183 14.48 -3.63 -20.13
N GLN A 184 14.27 -3.14 -18.90
CA GLN A 184 13.04 -3.42 -18.14
C GLN A 184 11.86 -2.58 -18.62
N ALA A 185 12.11 -1.35 -19.05
CA ALA A 185 11.08 -0.51 -19.66
C ALA A 185 10.62 -1.09 -21.01
N GLU A 186 11.53 -1.66 -21.80
CA GLU A 186 11.19 -2.41 -23.02
C GLU A 186 10.33 -3.64 -22.72
N LEU A 187 10.67 -4.41 -21.69
CA LEU A 187 9.86 -5.54 -21.24
C LEU A 187 8.47 -5.08 -20.77
N ALA A 188 8.40 -3.98 -20.01
CA ALA A 188 7.14 -3.37 -19.60
C ALA A 188 6.29 -2.96 -20.81
N ALA A 189 6.91 -2.34 -21.81
CA ALA A 189 6.26 -1.96 -23.05
C ALA A 189 5.71 -3.16 -23.82
N ARG A 190 6.40 -4.31 -23.80
CA ARG A 190 5.90 -5.54 -24.42
C ARG A 190 4.73 -6.17 -23.64
N ILE A 191 4.84 -6.27 -22.32
CA ILE A 191 3.80 -6.88 -21.46
C ILE A 191 2.50 -6.09 -21.53
N TRP A 192 2.58 -4.77 -21.36
CA TRP A 192 1.40 -3.89 -21.26
C TRP A 192 1.13 -3.08 -22.54
N ARG A 193 1.80 -3.40 -23.65
CA ARG A 193 1.66 -2.73 -24.96
C ARG A 193 1.81 -1.20 -24.86
N LEU A 194 2.80 -0.73 -24.09
CA LEU A 194 2.99 0.69 -23.82
C LEU A 194 3.53 1.43 -25.07
N PRO A 195 3.02 2.62 -25.41
CA PRO A 195 3.60 3.47 -26.43
C PRO A 195 5.04 3.91 -26.09
N PRO A 196 5.87 4.26 -27.09
CA PRO A 196 7.27 4.67 -26.87
C PRO A 196 7.43 5.84 -25.89
N GLN A 197 6.47 6.76 -25.83
CA GLN A 197 6.51 7.89 -24.90
C GLN A 197 6.36 7.43 -23.43
N MET A 198 5.45 6.49 -23.17
CA MET A 198 5.24 5.92 -21.83
C MET A 198 6.45 5.10 -21.39
N MET A 199 7.04 4.33 -22.31
CA MET A 199 8.30 3.62 -22.05
C MET A 199 9.44 4.57 -21.67
N ARG A 200 9.64 5.65 -22.44
CA ARG A 200 10.65 6.68 -22.14
C ARG A 200 10.40 7.33 -20.79
N GLN A 201 9.15 7.61 -20.45
CA GLN A 201 8.80 8.19 -19.15
C GLN A 201 9.30 7.32 -17.99
N LEU A 202 9.10 5.99 -18.05
CA LEU A 202 9.56 5.05 -17.03
C LEU A 202 11.08 5.08 -16.83
N THR A 203 11.85 5.35 -17.89
CA THR A 203 13.32 5.44 -17.79
C THR A 203 13.81 6.75 -17.15
N THR A 204 12.99 7.79 -17.19
CA THR A 204 13.36 9.14 -16.72
C THR A 204 12.79 9.50 -15.36
N LEU A 205 11.99 8.62 -14.73
CA LEU A 205 11.40 8.87 -13.42
C LEU A 205 12.50 9.16 -12.38
N LYS A 206 12.26 10.14 -11.52
CA LYS A 206 13.08 10.34 -10.31
C LYS A 206 12.74 9.29 -9.25
N ASP A 207 13.55 9.18 -8.20
CA ASP A 207 13.36 8.16 -7.16
C ASP A 207 12.06 8.34 -6.36
N ASP A 208 11.56 9.58 -6.27
CA ASP A 208 10.27 9.94 -5.68
C ASP A 208 9.12 9.83 -6.68
N GLN A 209 9.35 9.45 -7.93
CA GLN A 209 8.30 9.36 -8.94
C GLN A 209 7.89 7.91 -9.20
N VAL A 210 6.58 7.72 -9.31
CA VAL A 210 5.95 6.43 -9.60
C VAL A 210 4.91 6.65 -10.69
N VAL A 211 4.71 5.64 -11.53
CA VAL A 211 3.54 5.56 -12.42
C VAL A 211 2.62 4.48 -11.91
N ALA A 212 1.34 4.81 -11.73
CA ALA A 212 0.28 3.84 -11.56
C ALA A 212 -0.29 3.46 -12.94
N LEU A 213 -0.26 2.17 -13.24
CA LEU A 213 -0.83 1.55 -14.42
C LEU A 213 -2.02 0.67 -14.01
N GLY A 214 -3.11 0.72 -14.77
CA GLY A 214 -4.28 -0.16 -14.65
C GLY A 214 -4.96 -0.31 -16.01
N ALA A 215 -6.12 -0.98 -16.07
CA ALA A 215 -6.78 -1.35 -17.34
C ALA A 215 -6.91 -0.20 -18.36
N ASN A 216 -7.24 1.01 -17.89
CA ASN A 216 -7.29 2.24 -18.70
C ASN A 216 -6.66 3.42 -17.95
N LEU A 217 -5.64 3.14 -17.15
CA LEU A 217 -5.03 4.12 -16.26
C LEU A 217 -3.55 4.22 -16.52
N TRP A 218 -3.08 5.44 -16.79
CA TRP A 218 -1.66 5.81 -16.73
C TRP A 218 -1.54 7.10 -15.92
N ARG A 219 -1.19 6.98 -14.64
CA ARG A 219 -1.18 8.11 -13.70
C ARG A 219 0.20 8.27 -13.07
N PRO A 220 0.98 9.26 -13.51
CA PRO A 220 2.19 9.68 -12.81
C PRO A 220 1.83 10.27 -11.44
N LEU A 221 2.62 9.94 -10.43
CA LEU A 221 2.47 10.42 -9.06
C LEU A 221 3.84 10.60 -8.40
N ARG A 222 3.87 11.39 -7.33
CA ARG A 222 5.05 11.55 -6.47
C ARG A 222 4.81 10.89 -5.12
N LEU A 223 5.81 10.17 -4.64
CA LEU A 223 5.84 9.67 -3.28
C LEU A 223 5.99 10.87 -2.34
N VAL A 224 5.03 11.00 -1.43
CA VAL A 224 5.09 11.97 -0.34
C VAL A 224 5.43 11.18 0.90
N THR A 225 6.57 11.42 1.51
CA THR A 225 7.00 10.71 2.73
C THR A 225 6.92 11.66 3.92
N THR A 226 6.16 11.26 4.94
CA THR A 226 6.06 12.04 6.18
C THR A 226 7.36 11.93 7.00
N ALA A 227 7.59 12.87 7.92
CA ALA A 227 8.77 12.82 8.80
C ALA A 227 8.87 11.51 9.60
N LYS A 228 7.74 10.96 10.07
CA LYS A 228 7.68 9.67 10.77
C LYS A 228 8.05 8.51 9.84
N GLU A 229 7.51 8.50 8.61
CA GLU A 229 7.88 7.49 7.62
C GLU A 229 9.36 7.58 7.24
N GLN A 230 9.93 8.78 7.14
CA GLN A 230 11.35 8.98 6.83
C GLN A 230 12.27 8.49 7.96
N GLN A 231 11.88 8.65 9.22
CA GLN A 231 12.61 8.09 10.37
C GLN A 231 12.63 6.56 10.34
N LEU A 232 11.54 5.94 9.90
CA LEU A 232 11.41 4.48 9.82
C LEU A 232 12.08 3.88 8.57
N LEU A 233 11.84 4.48 7.41
CA LEU A 233 12.22 3.94 6.10
C LEU A 233 13.56 4.49 5.57
N GLY A 234 14.04 5.60 6.13
CA GLY A 234 15.15 6.36 5.56
C GLY A 234 14.74 7.21 4.35
N PRO A 235 15.71 7.68 3.54
CA PRO A 235 15.43 8.50 2.37
C PRO A 235 14.71 7.71 1.27
N VAL A 236 13.85 8.41 0.52
CA VAL A 236 13.21 7.84 -0.67
C VAL A 236 14.27 7.41 -1.67
N ARG A 237 14.16 6.18 -2.16
CA ARG A 237 15.11 5.61 -3.13
C ARG A 237 14.44 4.58 -4.04
N ARG A 238 15.06 4.38 -5.20
CA ARG A 238 14.78 3.25 -6.08
C ARG A 238 15.84 2.17 -5.85
N GLY A 239 15.40 1.00 -5.38
CA GLY A 239 16.26 -0.17 -5.12
C GLY A 239 16.69 -0.33 -3.66
N ASP A 240 16.88 -1.59 -3.26
CA ASP A 240 17.36 -2.09 -1.96
C ASP A 240 18.15 -3.39 -2.17
#